data_AF-A0A7K4M4F9-F1
#
_entry.id   AF-A0A7K4M4F9-F1
#
_cell.length_a   1.000
_cell.length_b   1.000
_cell.length_c   1.000
_cell.angle_alpha   90.00
_cell.angle_beta   90.00
_cell.angle_gamma   90.00
#
_symmetry.space_group_name_H-M   'P 1'
#
loop_
_entity.id
_entity.type
_entity.pdbx_description
1 polymer ?
#
loop_
_entity_poly.entity_id
_entity_poly.type
_entity_poly.pdbx_seq_one_letter_code
_entity_poly.pdbx_strand_id
1 'polypeptide(L)' 'REEGGYEGRASFFPSQVRRGNLSLRLRNIQVSDKGKYACAVAYSDWYQETYVELEVTG' A
#
# COMPACT_ATOMS: atom_id res chain seq x y z
N ARG A 1 -16.04 -2.69 3.45
CA ARG A 1 -16.36 -1.24 3.45
C ARG A 1 -15.03 -0.54 3.60
N GLU A 2 -14.51 0.06 2.52
CA GLU A 2 -13.31 0.89 2.60
C GLU A 2 -13.70 2.16 3.36
N GLU A 3 -13.59 2.14 4.69
CA GLU A 3 -13.62 3.36 5.49
C GLU A 3 -12.19 3.87 5.56
N GLY A 4 -11.88 4.88 4.77
CA GLY A 4 -10.55 5.45 4.67
C GLY A 4 -10.39 6.04 3.30
N GLY A 5 -10.01 7.32 3.22
CA GLY A 5 -10.04 8.14 2.01
C GLY A 5 -9.15 7.69 0.85
N TYR A 6 -8.81 6.41 0.73
CA TYR A 6 -7.98 5.82 -0.32
C TYR A 6 -8.79 5.25 -1.49
N GLU A 7 -10.11 5.18 -1.39
CA GLU A 7 -11.00 4.68 -2.45
C GLU A 7 -10.72 5.42 -3.78
N GLY A 8 -10.51 4.65 -4.86
CA GLY A 8 -10.13 5.17 -6.18
C GLY A 8 -8.71 5.77 -6.29
N ARG A 9 -8.02 5.99 -5.18
CA ARG A 9 -6.64 6.54 -5.12
C ARG A 9 -5.58 5.46 -4.96
N ALA A 10 -5.91 4.36 -4.27
CA ALA A 10 -5.00 3.23 -4.04
C ALA A 10 -5.20 2.11 -5.07
N SER A 11 -4.10 1.55 -5.56
CA SER A 11 -4.11 0.39 -6.46
C SER A 11 -2.76 -0.35 -6.42
N PHE A 12 -2.76 -1.65 -6.71
CA PHE A 12 -1.54 -2.38 -7.03
C PHE A 12 -1.18 -2.27 -8.52
N PHE A 13 -0.06 -2.87 -8.92
CA PHE A 13 0.31 -3.13 -10.31
C PHE A 13 -0.09 -4.57 -10.70
N PRO A 14 -1.31 -4.83 -11.23
CA PRO A 14 -1.86 -6.19 -11.29
C PRO A 14 -1.01 -7.15 -12.12
N SER A 15 -0.40 -6.66 -13.20
CA SER A 15 0.49 -7.45 -14.06
C SER A 15 1.81 -7.84 -13.40
N GLN A 16 2.20 -7.18 -12.32
CA GLN A 16 3.47 -7.39 -11.61
C GLN A 16 3.30 -8.19 -10.32
N VAL A 17 2.08 -8.37 -9.81
CA VAL A 17 1.80 -9.16 -8.59
C VAL A 17 2.35 -10.58 -8.71
N ARG A 18 2.07 -11.26 -9.83
CA ARG A 18 2.60 -12.61 -10.10
C ARG A 18 4.12 -12.67 -10.26
N ARG A 19 4.77 -11.52 -10.43
CA ARG A 19 6.23 -11.36 -10.51
C ARG A 19 6.83 -10.94 -9.16
N GLY A 20 6.04 -10.93 -8.09
CA GLY A 20 6.46 -10.57 -6.74
C GLY A 20 6.44 -9.08 -6.42
N ASN A 21 6.00 -8.22 -7.34
CA ASN A 21 5.88 -6.79 -7.08
C ASN A 21 4.52 -6.49 -6.44
N LEU A 22 4.56 -6.20 -5.15
CA LEU A 22 3.40 -5.80 -4.34
C LEU A 22 3.43 -4.31 -3.99
N SER A 23 4.14 -3.49 -4.79
CA SER A 23 4.19 -2.04 -4.55
C SER A 23 2.79 -1.43 -4.64
N LEU A 24 2.45 -0.63 -3.63
CA LEU A 24 1.24 0.19 -3.61
C LEU A 24 1.45 1.44 -4.47
N ARG A 25 0.52 1.68 -5.40
CA ARG A 25 0.40 2.94 -6.12
C ARG A 25 -0.72 3.77 -5.52
N LEU A 26 -0.33 4.85 -4.85
CA LEU A 26 -1.24 5.86 -4.31
C LEU A 26 -1.23 7.12 -5.20
N ARG A 27 -2.41 7.61 -5.59
CA ARG A 27 -2.60 8.79 -6.45
C ARG A 27 -3.27 9.91 -5.67
N ASN A 28 -3.10 11.15 -6.15
CA ASN A 28 -3.69 12.35 -5.53
C ASN A 28 -3.36 12.42 -4.02
N ILE A 29 -2.06 12.29 -3.71
CA ILE A 29 -1.53 12.25 -2.33
C ILE A 29 -1.95 13.52 -1.57
N GLN A 30 -2.41 13.35 -0.35
CA GLN A 30 -2.80 14.40 0.59
C GLN A 30 -1.85 14.40 1.79
N VAL A 31 -1.74 15.53 2.50
CA VAL A 31 -0.95 15.61 3.74
C VAL A 31 -1.43 14.60 4.79
N SER A 32 -2.74 14.30 4.82
CA SER A 32 -3.32 13.27 5.69
C SER A 32 -2.90 11.84 5.36
N ASP A 33 -2.33 11.60 4.18
CA ASP A 33 -1.81 10.27 3.80
C ASP A 33 -0.44 9.99 4.43
N LYS A 34 0.22 10.99 5.04
CA LYS A 34 1.47 10.81 5.80
C LYS A 34 1.28 9.73 6.87
N GLY A 35 2.23 8.82 6.97
CA GLY A 35 2.23 7.81 8.03
C GLY A 35 3.00 6.55 7.69
N LYS A 36 2.87 5.55 8.58
CA LYS A 36 3.51 4.25 8.47
C LYS A 36 2.58 3.28 7.74
N TYR A 37 3.03 2.80 6.59
CA TYR A 37 2.33 1.81 5.77
C TYR A 37 2.94 0.43 6.00
N ALA A 38 2.08 -0.58 6.13
CA ALA A 38 2.49 -1.97 6.23
C ALA A 38 2.24 -2.69 4.91
N CYS A 39 3.22 -3.46 4.45
CA CYS A 39 3.02 -4.49 3.44
C CYS A 39 3.06 -5.84 4.16
N ALA A 40 1.91 -6.50 4.22
CA ALA A 40 1.76 -7.82 4.83
C ALA A 40 1.38 -8.84 3.75
N VAL A 41 2.11 -9.96 3.72
CA VAL A 41 1.90 -11.05 2.77
C VAL A 41 1.71 -12.33 3.55
N ALA A 42 0.59 -13.00 3.30
CA ALA A 42 0.26 -14.30 3.89
C ALA A 42 0.04 -15.31 2.77
N TYR A 43 0.72 -16.46 2.86
CA TYR A 43 0.57 -17.57 1.93
C TYR A 43 0.77 -18.90 2.65
N SER A 44 -0.26 -19.74 2.72
CA SER A 44 -0.25 -20.98 3.52
C SER A 44 0.13 -20.66 4.98
N ASP A 45 1.23 -21.23 5.46
CA ASP A 45 1.85 -21.09 6.77
C ASP A 45 2.94 -19.99 6.80
N TRP A 46 3.22 -19.37 5.66
CA TRP A 46 4.20 -18.29 5.54
C TRP A 46 3.53 -16.93 5.73
N TYR A 47 4.13 -16.10 6.58
CA TYR A 47 3.75 -14.73 6.82
C TYR A 47 4.99 -13.84 6.81
N GLN A 48 4.93 -12.73 6.09
CA GLN A 48 5.96 -11.71 6.15
C GLN A 48 5.31 -10.33 6.18
N GLU A 49 5.87 -9.45 7.00
CA GLU A 49 5.47 -8.06 7.10
C GLU A 49 6.69 -7.15 6.98
N THR A 50 6.50 -6.02 6.31
CA THR A 50 7.48 -4.94 6.27
C THR A 50 6.77 -3.60 6.33
N TYR A 51 7.51 -2.55 6.67
CA TYR A 51 6.97 -1.22 6.88
C TYR A 51 7.71 -0.19 6.04
N VAL A 52 6.96 0.79 5.55
CA VAL A 52 7.47 1.96 4.84
C VAL A 52 6.86 3.20 5.45
N GLU A 53 7.66 4.23 5.67
CA GLU A 53 7.19 5.53 6.13
C GLU A 53 6.98 6.44 4.92
N LEU A 54 5.77 7.00 4.80
CA LEU A 54 5.44 8.00 3.80
C LEU A 54 5.45 9.36 4.46
N GLU A 55 6.40 10.19 4.06
CA GLU A 55 6.43 11.61 4.39
C GLU A 55 5.77 12.43 3.28
N VAL A 56 4.88 13.33 3.65
CA VAL A 56 4.21 14.26 2.72
C VAL A 56 4.36 15.67 3.28
N THR A 57 5.07 16.53 2.56
CA THR A 57 5.20 17.95 2.88
C THR A 57 4.19 18.77 2.08
N GLY A 58 3.57 19.76 2.73
CA GLY A 58 2.69 20.74 2.09
C GLY A 58 3.44 21.89 1.43
#